data_AF-A0A0C3FMT7-F1
#
_entry.id   AF-A0A0C3FMT7-F1
#
_cell.length_a   1.000
_cell.length_b   1.000
_cell.length_c   1.000
_cell.angle_alpha   90.00
_cell.angle_beta   90.00
_cell.angle_gamma   90.00
#
_symmetry.space_group_name_H-M   'P 1'
#
loop_
_entity.id
_entity.type
_entity.pdbx_description
1 polymer ?
#
loop_
_entity_poly.entity_id
_entity_poly.type
_entity_poly.pdbx_seq_one_letter_code
_entity_poly.pdbx_strand_id
1 'polypeptide(L)'
;MRIHTGQPVPGAREGVQALRDMGYRLVIVTARQKTTHKDSWEWVDHHFPGLFDSVICTGQFEDVNSGHELVTKLTKQEVCLSLGAKLLIDDSLENALLCASHTPPTPVLLFGDYEWNKRQSLSTDHRNDMTFARRLETEGPEFWKNDDQKVVYPEGAPLWRVRDWGETIRWIEKAREQGKI
;
A
#
# COMPACT_ATOMS: atom_id res chain seq x y z
N MET A 1 -15.80 -2.22 14.86
CA MET A 1 -14.41 -2.50 15.29
C MET A 1 -13.76 -1.16 15.62
N ARG A 2 -13.28 -0.94 16.85
CA ARG A 2 -12.60 0.32 17.20
C ARG A 2 -11.20 0.29 16.59
N ILE A 3 -10.90 1.26 15.74
CA ILE A 3 -9.72 1.28 14.86
C ILE A 3 -8.42 1.57 15.66
N HIS A 4 -8.55 2.09 16.89
CA HIS A 4 -7.46 2.65 17.68
C HIS A 4 -6.62 1.62 18.46
N THR A 5 -6.96 0.31 18.44
CA THR A 5 -6.24 -0.70 19.24
C THR A 5 -5.30 -1.60 18.43
N GLY A 6 -5.20 -1.36 17.12
CA GLY A 6 -4.29 -2.13 16.26
C GLY A 6 -2.84 -1.87 16.65
N GLN A 7 -2.04 -2.94 16.77
CA GLN A 7 -0.59 -2.79 16.96
C GLN A 7 0.10 -2.56 15.62
N PRO A 8 1.17 -1.75 15.56
CA PRO A 8 2.02 -1.65 14.39
C PRO A 8 2.54 -3.03 13.95
N VAL A 9 2.79 -3.17 12.64
CA VAL A 9 3.49 -4.34 12.11
C VAL A 9 4.85 -4.47 12.80
N PRO A 10 5.29 -5.68 13.19
CA PRO A 10 6.60 -5.87 13.82
C PRO A 10 7.74 -5.21 13.03
N GLY A 11 8.62 -4.49 13.74
CA GLY A 11 9.73 -3.75 13.15
C GLY A 11 9.36 -2.41 12.48
N ALA A 12 8.07 -2.03 12.44
CA ALA A 12 7.66 -0.81 11.77
C ALA A 12 8.20 0.45 12.46
N ARG A 13 8.22 0.48 13.80
CA ARG A 13 8.66 1.66 14.53
C ARG A 13 10.15 1.94 14.30
N GLU A 14 10.95 0.88 14.33
CA GLU A 14 12.39 0.91 14.09
C GLU A 14 12.69 1.22 12.63
N GLY A 15 11.96 0.59 11.69
CA GLY A 15 12.13 0.84 10.26
C GLY A 15 11.79 2.28 9.88
N VAL A 16 10.65 2.80 10.33
CA VAL A 16 10.27 4.20 10.08
C VAL A 16 11.27 5.17 10.71
N GLN A 17 11.78 4.88 11.90
CA GLN A 17 12.86 5.68 12.51
C GLN A 17 14.12 5.69 11.63
N ALA A 18 14.58 4.53 11.17
CA ALA A 18 15.76 4.42 10.34
C ALA A 18 15.61 5.24 9.03
N LEU A 19 14.43 5.25 8.42
CA LEU A 19 14.16 6.10 7.25
C LEU A 19 14.28 7.59 7.58
N ARG A 20 13.80 8.03 8.75
CA ARG A 20 13.98 9.42 9.21
C ARG A 20 15.44 9.74 9.45
N ASP A 21 16.19 8.86 10.08
CA ASP A 21 17.61 9.03 10.37
C ASP A 21 18.44 9.09 9.06
N MET A 22 17.98 8.43 7.99
CA MET A 22 18.54 8.56 6.65
C MET A 22 18.23 9.89 5.95
N GLY A 23 17.33 10.71 6.51
CA GLY A 23 16.94 12.02 6.00
C GLY A 23 15.69 12.02 5.11
N TYR A 24 14.90 10.93 5.09
CA TYR A 24 13.69 10.88 4.27
C TYR A 24 12.52 11.63 4.92
N ARG A 25 11.79 12.38 4.09
CA ARG A 25 10.46 12.90 4.42
C ARG A 25 9.43 11.77 4.29
N LEU A 26 8.60 11.55 5.30
CA LEU A 26 7.68 10.42 5.33
C LEU A 26 6.22 10.89 5.27
N VAL A 27 5.49 10.38 4.29
CA VAL A 27 4.08 10.71 4.06
C VAL A 27 3.28 9.41 3.98
N ILE A 28 2.18 9.34 4.71
CA ILE A 28 1.25 8.21 4.63
C ILE A 28 0.22 8.51 3.55
N VAL A 29 0.04 7.59 2.60
CA VAL A 29 -1.03 7.68 1.58
C VAL A 29 -1.99 6.51 1.78
N THR A 30 -3.27 6.79 2.02
CA THR A 30 -4.24 5.76 2.43
C THR A 30 -5.57 5.87 1.68
N ALA A 31 -6.18 4.73 1.39
CA ALA A 31 -7.52 4.64 0.79
C ALA A 31 -8.68 4.95 1.75
N ARG A 32 -8.37 5.17 3.03
CA ARG A 32 -9.36 5.54 4.04
C ARG A 32 -10.04 6.88 3.69
N GLN A 33 -11.29 7.02 4.13
CA GLN A 33 -12.10 8.23 3.95
C GLN A 33 -11.57 9.38 4.80
N LYS A 34 -11.77 10.62 4.34
CA LYS A 34 -11.33 11.82 5.07
C LYS A 34 -11.96 11.95 6.45
N THR A 35 -13.16 11.43 6.64
CA THR A 35 -13.87 11.38 7.93
C THR A 35 -13.10 10.60 9.00
N THR A 36 -12.27 9.64 8.59
CA THR A 36 -11.41 8.84 9.50
C THR A 36 -10.00 9.41 9.67
N HIS A 37 -9.72 10.59 9.10
CA HIS A 37 -8.40 11.21 9.11
C HIS A 37 -7.93 11.49 10.54
N LYS A 38 -8.78 12.12 11.36
CA LYS A 38 -8.46 12.45 12.76
C LYS A 38 -8.07 11.20 13.56
N ASP A 39 -8.92 10.18 13.50
CA ASP A 39 -8.71 8.90 14.19
C ASP A 39 -7.45 8.18 13.72
N SER A 40 -7.17 8.26 12.41
CA SER A 40 -5.95 7.68 11.82
C SER A 40 -4.71 8.46 12.25
N TRP A 41 -4.79 9.79 12.34
CA TRP A 41 -3.68 10.62 12.78
C TRP A 41 -3.36 10.42 14.26
N GLU A 42 -4.38 10.33 15.13
CA GLU A 42 -4.18 10.04 16.56
C GLU A 42 -3.46 8.70 16.77
N TRP A 43 -3.81 7.67 15.99
CA TRP A 43 -3.11 6.38 16.02
C TRP A 43 -1.65 6.50 15.55
N VAL A 44 -1.41 7.25 14.47
CA VAL A 44 -0.06 7.49 13.95
C VAL A 44 0.79 8.24 14.96
N ASP A 45 0.28 9.31 15.57
CA ASP A 45 1.01 10.11 16.55
C ASP A 45 1.33 9.32 17.82
N HIS A 46 0.40 8.46 18.26
CA HIS A 46 0.61 7.58 19.40
C HIS A 46 1.76 6.58 19.17
N HIS A 47 1.81 5.93 18.00
CA HIS A 47 2.79 4.88 17.72
C HIS A 47 4.08 5.39 17.07
N PHE A 48 4.02 6.48 16.33
CA PHE A 48 5.11 7.04 15.51
C PHE A 48 5.29 8.55 15.75
N PRO A 49 5.44 8.99 17.00
CA PRO A 49 5.45 10.42 17.35
C PRO A 49 6.55 11.17 16.59
N GLY A 50 6.16 12.19 15.84
CA GLY A 50 7.07 13.07 15.10
C GLY A 50 7.77 12.46 13.87
N LEU A 51 7.40 11.25 13.44
CA LEU A 51 8.07 10.57 12.32
C LEU A 51 7.42 10.84 10.96
N PHE A 52 6.10 11.02 10.92
CA PHE A 52 5.39 11.30 9.69
C PHE A 52 5.06 12.78 9.56
N ASP A 53 5.23 13.32 8.36
CA ASP A 53 4.96 14.72 8.05
C ASP A 53 3.47 14.95 7.75
N SER A 54 2.80 13.97 7.15
CA SER A 54 1.37 14.06 6.82
C SER A 54 0.72 12.71 6.51
N VAL A 55 -0.61 12.69 6.59
CA VAL A 55 -1.49 11.63 6.06
C VAL A 55 -2.34 12.22 4.95
N ILE A 56 -2.32 11.59 3.77
CA ILE A 56 -3.14 11.93 2.61
C ILE A 56 -4.15 10.79 2.37
N CYS A 57 -5.43 11.13 2.48
CA CYS A 57 -6.55 10.22 2.18
C CYS A 57 -6.94 10.33 0.71
N THR A 58 -6.91 9.23 -0.04
CA THR A 58 -7.29 9.18 -1.46
C THR A 58 -8.80 9.11 -1.70
N GLY A 59 -9.60 8.75 -0.69
CA GLY A 59 -11.06 8.66 -0.83
C GLY A 59 -11.54 7.61 -1.83
N GLN A 60 -10.70 6.61 -2.14
CA GLN A 60 -10.96 5.58 -3.15
C GLN A 60 -12.32 4.86 -2.93
N PHE A 61 -12.77 4.78 -1.67
CA PHE A 61 -14.03 4.17 -1.23
C PHE A 61 -15.10 5.18 -0.77
N GLU A 62 -15.05 6.46 -1.17
CA GLU A 62 -16.12 7.42 -0.88
C GLU A 62 -17.29 7.24 -1.86
N ASP A 63 -18.52 7.16 -1.33
CA ASP A 63 -19.76 7.04 -2.10
C ASP A 63 -20.11 8.37 -2.77
N VAL A 64 -20.32 8.34 -4.09
CA VAL A 64 -20.66 9.49 -4.95
C VAL A 64 -22.06 10.07 -4.71
N ASN A 65 -22.81 9.59 -3.71
CA ASN A 65 -24.18 10.01 -3.43
C ASN A 65 -24.30 11.19 -2.45
N SER A 66 -23.18 11.73 -1.98
CA SER A 66 -23.16 12.90 -1.08
C SER A 66 -22.94 14.16 -1.91
N GLY A 67 -24.04 14.87 -2.20
CA GLY A 67 -24.17 16.04 -3.07
C GLY A 67 -22.94 16.92 -3.36
N HIS A 68 -22.84 17.32 -4.63
CA HIS A 68 -22.18 18.52 -5.16
C HIS A 68 -20.70 18.80 -4.83
N GLU A 69 -19.97 17.91 -4.14
CA GLU A 69 -18.50 17.96 -4.13
C GLU A 69 -17.95 17.01 -5.19
N LEU A 70 -17.19 17.57 -6.14
CA LEU A 70 -16.25 16.81 -6.97
C LEU A 70 -15.20 16.19 -6.03
N VAL A 71 -15.53 15.05 -5.42
CA VAL A 71 -14.54 14.21 -4.75
C VAL A 71 -13.68 13.63 -5.85
N THR A 72 -12.59 14.33 -6.19
CA THR A 72 -11.56 13.76 -7.04
C THR A 72 -10.94 12.59 -6.30
N LYS A 73 -11.41 11.37 -6.60
CA LYS A 73 -10.81 10.11 -6.14
C LYS A 73 -9.43 10.01 -6.75
N LEU A 74 -8.42 10.50 -6.03
CA LEU A 74 -7.03 10.41 -6.46
C LEU A 74 -6.53 9.00 -6.19
N THR A 75 -5.88 8.37 -7.15
CA THR A 75 -5.17 7.11 -6.94
C THR A 75 -3.90 7.34 -6.13
N LYS A 76 -3.37 6.31 -5.47
CA LYS A 76 -2.05 6.42 -4.79
C LYS A 76 -0.94 6.80 -5.77
N GLN A 77 -1.05 6.36 -7.03
CA GLN A 77 -0.15 6.73 -8.11
C GLN A 77 -0.15 8.25 -8.35
N GLU A 78 -1.32 8.87 -8.51
CA GLU A 78 -1.43 10.32 -8.70
C GLU A 78 -0.87 11.10 -7.50
N VAL A 79 -1.14 10.63 -6.28
CA VAL A 79 -0.57 11.23 -5.07
C VAL A 79 0.95 11.11 -5.06
N CYS A 80 1.51 9.92 -5.33
CA CYS A 80 2.96 9.70 -5.36
C CYS A 80 3.65 10.59 -6.40
N LEU A 81 3.05 10.71 -7.59
CA LEU A 81 3.54 11.60 -8.64
C LEU A 81 3.53 13.07 -8.19
N SER A 82 2.42 13.54 -7.60
CA SER A 82 2.29 14.93 -7.13
C SER A 82 3.30 15.28 -6.02
N LEU A 83 3.68 14.31 -5.19
CA LEU A 83 4.65 14.47 -4.13
C LEU A 83 6.10 14.39 -4.61
N GLY A 84 6.34 13.96 -5.86
CA GLY A 84 7.67 13.59 -6.34
C GLY A 84 8.27 12.44 -5.52
N ALA A 85 7.45 11.45 -5.14
CA ALA A 85 7.86 10.37 -4.26
C ALA A 85 9.05 9.59 -4.85
N LYS A 86 10.09 9.39 -4.04
CA LYS A 86 11.28 8.61 -4.41
C LYS A 86 11.05 7.11 -4.34
N LEU A 87 10.18 6.68 -3.43
CA LEU A 87 9.86 5.30 -3.15
C LEU A 87 8.48 5.21 -2.51
N LEU A 88 7.69 4.23 -2.94
CA LEU A 88 6.47 3.80 -2.26
C LEU A 88 6.73 2.47 -1.54
N ILE A 89 6.28 2.36 -0.29
CA ILE A 89 6.21 1.09 0.45
C ILE A 89 4.74 0.78 0.64
N ASP A 90 4.24 -0.29 0.01
CA ASP A 90 2.82 -0.65 0.01
C ASP A 90 2.67 -2.17 0.05
N ASP A 91 1.60 -2.68 0.63
CA ASP A 91 1.30 -4.11 0.68
C ASP A 91 0.32 -4.55 -0.44
N SER A 92 -0.32 -3.59 -1.11
CA SER A 92 -1.24 -3.87 -2.21
C SER A 92 -0.47 -4.02 -3.53
N LEU A 93 -0.57 -5.21 -4.12
CA LEU A 93 0.03 -5.50 -5.42
C LEU A 93 -0.53 -4.58 -6.52
N GLU A 94 -1.83 -4.26 -6.50
CA GLU A 94 -2.45 -3.37 -7.48
C GLU A 94 -1.89 -1.96 -7.44
N ASN A 95 -1.79 -1.37 -6.23
CA ASN A 95 -1.17 -0.07 -6.06
C ASN A 95 0.29 -0.09 -6.51
N ALA A 96 1.00 -1.17 -6.18
CA ALA A 96 2.41 -1.32 -6.54
C ALA A 96 2.61 -1.37 -8.06
N LEU A 97 1.79 -2.14 -8.77
CA LEU A 97 1.83 -2.24 -10.23
C LEU A 97 1.43 -0.92 -10.90
N LEU A 98 0.38 -0.25 -10.44
CA LEU A 98 -0.04 1.05 -10.98
C LEU A 98 1.08 2.11 -10.84
N CYS A 99 1.71 2.18 -9.66
CA CYS A 99 2.80 3.11 -9.40
C CYS A 99 4.07 2.80 -10.21
N ALA A 100 4.44 1.52 -10.33
CA ALA A 100 5.64 1.10 -11.04
C ALA A 100 5.49 1.12 -12.57
N SER A 101 4.26 1.05 -13.09
CA SER A 101 4.00 1.01 -14.55
C SER A 101 3.70 2.38 -15.16
N HIS A 102 3.55 3.43 -14.34
CA HIS A 102 3.30 4.79 -14.82
C HIS A 102 4.56 5.43 -15.43
N THR A 103 4.40 6.55 -16.15
CA THR A 103 5.50 7.36 -16.69
C THR A 103 5.38 8.81 -16.21
N PRO A 104 6.33 9.31 -15.38
CA PRO A 104 7.48 8.60 -14.83
C PRO A 104 7.06 7.55 -13.77
N PRO A 105 7.76 6.41 -13.67
CA PRO A 105 7.42 5.39 -12.69
C PRO A 105 7.82 5.84 -11.28
N THR A 106 7.00 5.49 -10.29
CA THR A 106 7.40 5.59 -8.87
C THR A 106 7.98 4.24 -8.46
N PRO A 107 9.24 4.16 -8.01
CA PRO A 107 9.81 2.93 -7.45
C PRO A 107 8.97 2.40 -6.29
N VAL A 108 8.76 1.07 -6.23
CA VAL A 108 7.92 0.46 -5.20
C VAL A 108 8.61 -0.72 -4.51
N LEU A 109 8.50 -0.76 -3.19
CA LEU A 109 8.69 -1.97 -2.39
C LEU A 109 7.33 -2.56 -2.01
N LEU A 110 7.02 -3.72 -2.59
CA LEU A 110 5.86 -4.51 -2.21
C LEU A 110 6.17 -5.24 -0.90
N PHE A 111 5.55 -4.77 0.18
CA PHE A 111 5.81 -5.18 1.55
C PHE A 111 5.00 -6.41 1.95
N GLY A 112 5.67 -7.34 2.64
CA GLY A 112 5.09 -8.53 3.26
C GLY A 112 4.95 -9.71 2.31
N ASP A 113 4.80 -10.90 2.90
CA ASP A 113 4.44 -12.13 2.19
C ASP A 113 2.97 -12.48 2.45
N TYR A 114 2.09 -11.54 2.13
CA TYR A 114 0.67 -11.66 2.41
C TYR A 114 -0.08 -12.38 1.28
N GLU A 115 -1.08 -13.20 1.60
CA GLU A 115 -1.84 -13.93 0.58
C GLU A 115 -2.55 -13.01 -0.44
N TRP A 116 -2.94 -11.80 -0.03
CA TRP A 116 -3.57 -10.83 -0.94
C TRP A 116 -2.59 -10.14 -1.89
N ASN A 117 -1.29 -10.18 -1.62
CA ASN A 117 -0.29 -9.55 -2.48
C ASN A 117 0.38 -10.52 -3.46
N LYS A 118 -0.01 -11.81 -3.42
CA LYS A 118 0.46 -12.87 -4.31
C LYS A 118 -0.35 -12.99 -5.61
N ARG A 119 -1.49 -12.31 -5.71
CA ARG A 119 -2.36 -12.29 -6.91
C ARG A 119 -2.99 -10.90 -7.10
N GLN A 120 -3.35 -10.56 -8.33
CA GLN A 120 -4.13 -9.33 -8.60
C GLN A 120 -5.61 -9.59 -8.30
N SER A 121 -6.28 -8.67 -7.61
CA SER A 121 -7.72 -8.73 -7.34
C SER A 121 -8.45 -7.76 -8.29
N LEU A 122 -8.66 -8.18 -9.54
CA LEU A 122 -9.32 -7.33 -10.53
C LEU A 122 -10.79 -7.08 -10.16
N SER A 123 -11.29 -5.85 -10.35
CA SER A 123 -12.69 -5.50 -10.04
C SER A 123 -13.71 -6.18 -10.95
N THR A 124 -13.28 -6.65 -12.12
CA THR A 124 -14.09 -7.48 -13.04
C THR A 124 -14.18 -8.93 -12.58
N ASP A 125 -13.43 -9.30 -11.54
CA ASP A 125 -13.42 -10.64 -11.02
C ASP A 125 -14.52 -10.80 -9.97
N HIS A 126 -15.66 -11.35 -10.40
CA HIS A 126 -16.80 -11.66 -9.53
C HIS A 126 -16.42 -12.55 -8.32
N ARG A 127 -15.25 -13.22 -8.34
CA ARG A 127 -14.71 -13.97 -7.20
C ARG A 127 -14.38 -13.08 -5.99
N ASN A 128 -14.08 -11.79 -6.21
CA ASN A 128 -13.74 -10.85 -5.14
C ASN A 128 -14.94 -10.38 -4.32
N ASP A 129 -16.15 -10.52 -4.86
CA ASP A 129 -17.41 -10.17 -4.18
C ASP A 129 -17.98 -11.32 -3.33
N MET A 130 -17.31 -12.48 -3.34
CA MET A 130 -17.83 -13.73 -2.81
C MET A 130 -17.13 -14.08 -1.49
N THR A 131 -17.91 -14.34 -0.46
CA THR A 131 -17.37 -14.83 0.81
C THR A 131 -16.73 -16.21 0.62
N PHE A 132 -15.75 -16.54 1.47
CA PHE A 132 -15.08 -17.84 1.46
C PHE A 132 -16.07 -19.02 1.42
N ALA A 133 -17.12 -18.97 2.25
CA ALA A 133 -18.14 -20.01 2.31
C ALA A 133 -18.87 -20.19 0.97
N ARG A 134 -19.19 -19.08 0.29
CA ARG A 134 -19.88 -19.11 -0.99
C ARG A 134 -18.98 -19.66 -2.09
N ARG A 135 -17.69 -19.29 -2.10
CA ARG A 135 -16.70 -19.86 -3.04
C ARG A 135 -16.45 -21.33 -2.80
N LEU A 136 -16.37 -21.76 -1.54
CA LEU A 136 -16.22 -23.17 -1.18
C LEU A 136 -17.38 -24.03 -1.71
N GLU A 137 -18.61 -23.53 -1.61
CA GLU A 137 -19.80 -24.20 -2.13
C GLU A 137 -19.86 -24.23 -3.66
N THR A 138 -19.45 -23.13 -4.31
CA THR A 138 -19.62 -22.95 -5.77
C THR A 138 -18.45 -23.53 -6.58
N GLU A 139 -17.21 -23.40 -6.07
CA GLU A 139 -15.96 -23.72 -6.78
C GLU A 139 -15.24 -24.94 -6.15
N GLY A 140 -15.74 -25.44 -5.01
CA GLY A 140 -15.23 -26.64 -4.36
C GLY A 140 -14.04 -26.42 -3.42
N PRO A 141 -13.58 -27.45 -2.70
CA PRO A 141 -12.64 -27.36 -1.59
C PRO A 141 -11.18 -27.12 -2.00
N GLU A 142 -10.88 -26.83 -3.26
CA GLU A 142 -9.52 -26.50 -3.70
C GLU A 142 -9.50 -25.27 -4.61
N PHE A 143 -10.56 -24.43 -4.55
CA PHE A 143 -10.70 -23.28 -5.44
C PHE A 143 -9.49 -22.34 -5.42
N TRP A 144 -8.80 -22.25 -4.26
CA TRP A 144 -7.61 -21.42 -4.08
C TRP A 144 -6.43 -21.85 -4.96
N LYS A 145 -6.33 -23.12 -5.38
CA LYS A 145 -5.27 -23.58 -6.29
C LYS A 145 -5.39 -22.95 -7.69
N ASN A 146 -6.59 -22.51 -8.07
CA ASN A 146 -6.85 -21.83 -9.33
C ASN A 146 -6.69 -20.31 -9.24
N ASP A 147 -6.56 -19.77 -8.02
CA ASP A 147 -6.28 -18.36 -7.75
C ASP A 147 -4.76 -18.06 -7.79
N ASP A 148 -3.92 -19.10 -7.90
CA ASP A 148 -2.46 -19.02 -8.09
C ASP A 148 -2.06 -18.52 -9.50
N GLN A 149 -2.79 -17.53 -10.04
CA GLN A 149 -2.36 -16.83 -11.24
C GLN A 149 -1.04 -16.12 -10.96
N LYS A 150 0.00 -16.54 -11.69
CA LYS A 150 1.32 -15.89 -11.64
C LYS A 150 1.15 -14.41 -11.97
N VAL A 151 1.53 -13.56 -11.02
CA VAL A 151 1.60 -12.11 -11.23
C VAL A 151 2.57 -11.82 -12.37
N VAL A 152 2.06 -11.19 -13.42
CA VAL A 152 2.89 -10.68 -14.51
C VAL A 152 3.39 -9.30 -14.11
N TYR A 153 4.70 -9.19 -13.91
CA TYR A 153 5.35 -7.90 -13.68
C TYR A 153 5.72 -7.28 -15.03
N PRO A 154 5.46 -5.98 -15.24
CA PRO A 154 5.93 -5.30 -16.44
C PRO A 154 7.46 -5.37 -16.52
N GLU A 155 7.98 -5.67 -17.70
CA GLU A 155 9.42 -5.82 -17.91
C GLU A 155 10.14 -4.50 -17.60
N GLY A 156 11.12 -4.54 -16.68
CA GLY A 156 11.88 -3.36 -16.26
C GLY A 156 11.16 -2.42 -15.28
N ALA A 157 9.96 -2.76 -14.79
CA ALA A 157 9.28 -1.97 -13.79
C ALA A 157 10.11 -1.89 -12.48
N PRO A 158 10.28 -0.69 -11.87
CA PRO A 158 11.04 -0.53 -10.63
C PRO A 158 10.21 -1.00 -9.42
N LEU A 159 9.99 -2.30 -9.33
CA LEU A 159 9.19 -2.96 -8.32
C LEU A 159 9.96 -4.12 -7.70
N TRP A 160 10.09 -4.12 -6.38
CA TRP A 160 10.79 -5.18 -5.64
C TRP A 160 9.96 -5.64 -4.45
N ARG A 161 10.12 -6.91 -4.05
CA ARG A 161 9.45 -7.47 -2.87
C ARG A 161 10.37 -7.44 -1.66
N VAL A 162 9.79 -7.13 -0.50
CA VAL A 162 10.45 -7.18 0.82
C VAL A 162 9.51 -7.84 1.82
N ARG A 163 10.03 -8.77 2.62
CA ARG A 163 9.19 -9.57 3.54
C ARG A 163 8.85 -8.84 4.84
N ASP A 164 9.77 -7.99 5.29
CA ASP A 164 9.68 -7.30 6.57
C ASP A 164 10.42 -5.96 6.54
N TRP A 165 10.37 -5.23 7.65
CA TRP A 165 11.05 -3.94 7.80
C TRP A 165 12.58 -4.08 7.77
N GLY A 166 13.14 -5.20 8.23
CA GLY A 166 14.59 -5.43 8.15
C GLY A 166 15.08 -5.55 6.71
N GLU A 167 14.35 -6.26 5.85
CA GLU A 167 14.62 -6.31 4.41
C GLU A 167 14.38 -4.97 3.72
N THR A 168 13.32 -4.27 4.12
CA THR A 168 13.00 -2.93 3.60
C THR A 168 14.19 -1.98 3.80
N ILE A 169 14.72 -1.91 5.02
CA ILE A 169 15.86 -1.03 5.34
C ILE A 169 17.13 -1.45 4.61
N ARG A 170 17.50 -2.73 4.63
CA ARG A 170 18.68 -3.23 3.90
C ARG A 170 18.63 -2.93 2.41
N TRP A 171 17.44 -3.04 1.80
CA TRP A 171 17.25 -2.72 0.40
C TRP A 171 17.45 -1.22 0.14
N ILE A 172 16.87 -0.37 0.98
CA ILE A 172 16.94 1.10 0.85
C ILE A 172 18.38 1.60 1.02
N GLU A 173 19.12 1.08 2.00
CA GLU A 173 20.54 1.40 2.21
C GLU A 173 21.36 1.12 0.95
N LYS A 174 21.22 -0.10 0.41
CA LYS A 174 21.91 -0.50 -0.82
C LYS A 174 21.49 0.32 -2.04
N ALA A 175 20.20 0.64 -2.16
CA ALA A 175 19.68 1.43 -3.28
C ALA A 175 20.19 2.87 -3.23
N ARG A 176 20.31 3.45 -2.03
CA ARG A 176 20.89 4.77 -1.79
C ARG A 176 22.37 4.81 -2.14
N GLU A 177 23.16 3.83 -1.72
CA GLU A 177 24.59 3.72 -2.10
C GLU A 177 24.80 3.64 -3.61
N GLN A 178 23.85 3.04 -4.32
CA GLN A 178 23.85 2.93 -5.79
C GLN A 178 23.29 4.16 -6.51
N GLY A 179 22.83 5.19 -5.78
CA GLY A 179 22.23 6.39 -6.35
C GLY A 179 20.87 6.15 -7.04
N LYS A 180 20.16 5.07 -6.67
CA LYS A 180 18.86 4.72 -7.27
C LYS A 180 17.67 5.45 -6.62
N ILE A 181 17.81 5.88 -5.37
CA ILE A 181 16.79 6.59 -4.57
C ILE A 181 17.40 7.66 -3.69
#